data_AF-A0A7V3P1J0-F1
#
_entry.id   AF-A0A7V3P1J0-F1
#
_cell.length_a   1.000
_cell.length_b   1.000
_cell.length_c   1.000
_cell.angle_alpha   90.00
_cell.angle_beta   90.00
_cell.angle_gamma   90.00
#
_symmetry.space_group_name_H-M   'P 1'
#
loop_
_entity.id
_entity.type
_entity.pdbx_description
1 polymer ?
#
loop_
_entity_poly.entity_id
_entity_poly.type
_entity_poly.pdbx_seq_one_letter_code
_entity_poly.pdbx_strand_id
1 'polypeptide(L)'
;MSSVLICQCAMSQPETAVVNVRDFGAVGDGVADDTAAFQKAIEASAKKGLQVFVPPGRYRITKGLNLATQTLSGPPVAVWVADDVSMPTIVCSVNNAPVFRLTKGACIHGLNIVCDWQGKEPSPRPPVIEVAGVGCRVSETTIRSPWIGIAADGRSNVGRACIEKVFIVDCHHIGVRLTGTWDVSWVSKVEVWSPASKAFPETGVAFQFGKNDVLLVSDCFAYRAQVGYQFLDEIQGCEIKGGTWGSLSNCVSDFCSTGVEIKGAHTISIVGGSHWSHFGGLVVRSGEAQVRISGVELAANGAPAMLVEGGNLLTASSCQIRRLQEGRDAPAVRIVGGKATVITGCVVESSTKAFDVRPDLKDVILQNNVVREKSTER
;
A
#
# COMPACT_ATOMS: atom_id res chain seq x y z
N MET A 1 -66.77 -1.24 15.55
CA MET A 1 -65.58 -1.59 14.73
C MET A 1 -65.16 -0.31 14.03
N SER A 2 -64.19 0.41 14.59
CA SER A 2 -63.60 1.60 13.95
C SER A 2 -62.22 1.21 13.45
N SER A 3 -62.07 1.08 12.15
CA SER A 3 -60.80 0.83 11.48
C SER A 3 -60.09 2.17 11.31
N VAL A 4 -59.04 2.40 12.08
CA VAL A 4 -58.10 3.51 11.85
C VAL A 4 -57.21 3.13 10.69
N LEU A 5 -57.39 3.79 9.55
CA LEU A 5 -56.49 3.66 8.40
C LEU A 5 -55.23 4.48 8.69
N ILE A 6 -54.14 3.82 9.09
CA ILE A 6 -52.82 4.46 9.15
C ILE A 6 -52.30 4.56 7.73
N CYS A 7 -52.39 5.75 7.15
CA CYS A 7 -51.72 6.08 5.90
C CYS A 7 -50.21 6.09 6.17
N GLN A 8 -49.53 4.99 5.82
CA GLN A 8 -48.08 4.96 5.79
C GLN A 8 -47.61 5.84 4.64
N CYS A 9 -47.25 7.08 4.98
CA CYS A 9 -46.50 7.97 4.11
C CYS A 9 -45.13 7.30 3.89
N ALA A 10 -44.97 6.62 2.74
CA ALA A 10 -43.67 6.13 2.31
C ALA A 10 -42.76 7.36 2.16
N MET A 11 -41.81 7.53 3.08
CA MET A 11 -40.74 8.49 2.91
C MET A 11 -39.90 8.01 1.72
N SER A 12 -40.18 8.51 0.52
CA SER A 12 -39.25 8.42 -0.59
C SER A 12 -38.00 9.17 -0.17
N GLN A 13 -36.91 8.45 0.07
CA GLN A 13 -35.59 9.07 0.16
C GLN A 13 -35.42 9.88 -1.14
N PRO A 14 -34.99 11.14 -1.09
CA PRO A 14 -34.69 11.86 -2.32
C PRO A 14 -33.60 11.07 -3.04
N GLU A 15 -33.89 10.60 -4.25
CA GLU A 15 -32.87 10.07 -5.14
C GLU A 15 -31.79 11.14 -5.23
N THR A 16 -30.60 10.84 -4.72
CA THR A 16 -29.48 11.77 -4.79
C THR A 16 -29.19 12.01 -6.27
N ALA A 17 -29.30 13.25 -6.72
CA ALA A 17 -29.03 13.58 -8.11
C ALA A 17 -27.57 13.20 -8.45
N VAL A 18 -27.39 12.35 -9.46
CA VAL A 18 -26.07 11.91 -9.94
C VAL A 18 -25.88 12.28 -11.40
N VAL A 19 -24.62 12.29 -11.85
CA VAL A 19 -24.27 12.35 -13.27
C VAL A 19 -23.92 10.94 -13.72
N ASN A 20 -24.87 10.23 -14.35
CA ASN A 20 -24.65 8.87 -14.80
C ASN A 20 -23.88 8.86 -16.14
N VAL A 21 -22.80 8.10 -16.23
CA VAL A 21 -21.99 8.03 -17.46
C VAL A 21 -22.78 7.53 -18.69
N ARG A 22 -23.85 6.74 -18.48
CA ARG A 22 -24.73 6.28 -19.56
C ARG A 22 -25.52 7.41 -20.23
N ASP A 23 -25.85 8.46 -19.49
CA ASP A 23 -26.54 9.64 -20.04
C ASP A 23 -25.66 10.41 -21.03
N PHE A 24 -24.35 10.13 -21.03
CA PHE A 24 -23.36 10.72 -21.94
C PHE A 24 -22.91 9.75 -23.03
N GLY A 25 -23.58 8.60 -23.16
CA GLY A 25 -23.35 7.62 -24.22
C GLY A 25 -22.38 6.50 -23.87
N ALA A 26 -22.04 6.29 -22.60
CA ALA A 26 -21.23 5.14 -22.20
C ALA A 26 -22.02 3.84 -22.42
N VAL A 27 -21.45 2.89 -23.16
CA VAL A 27 -22.07 1.61 -23.52
C VAL A 27 -21.88 0.60 -22.39
N GLY A 28 -20.65 0.43 -21.91
CA GLY A 28 -20.35 -0.51 -20.82
C GLY A 28 -20.36 -1.99 -21.23
N ASP A 29 -20.03 -2.30 -22.50
CA ASP A 29 -19.97 -3.66 -23.06
C ASP A 29 -18.55 -4.29 -23.04
N GLY A 30 -17.53 -3.51 -22.67
CA GLY A 30 -16.12 -3.91 -22.62
C GLY A 30 -15.39 -3.78 -23.95
N VAL A 31 -16.07 -3.35 -25.02
CA VAL A 31 -15.56 -3.26 -26.39
C VAL A 31 -15.56 -1.80 -26.87
N ALA A 32 -16.69 -1.12 -26.75
CA ALA A 32 -16.84 0.28 -27.12
C ALA A 32 -15.91 1.17 -26.28
N ASP A 33 -15.28 2.16 -26.92
CA ASP A 33 -14.44 3.13 -26.20
C ASP A 33 -15.32 4.17 -25.50
N ASP A 34 -15.45 4.01 -24.18
CA ASP A 34 -16.31 4.85 -23.33
C ASP A 34 -15.62 6.13 -22.84
N THR A 35 -14.36 6.36 -23.24
CA THR A 35 -13.54 7.47 -22.74
C THR A 35 -14.22 8.83 -22.91
N ALA A 36 -14.83 9.09 -24.08
CA ALA A 36 -15.47 10.37 -24.36
C ALA A 36 -16.73 10.59 -23.51
N ALA A 37 -17.48 9.54 -23.21
CA ALA A 37 -18.67 9.62 -22.36
C ALA A 37 -18.29 9.93 -20.91
N PHE A 38 -17.25 9.26 -20.39
CA PHE A 38 -16.70 9.54 -19.05
C PHE A 38 -16.19 10.98 -18.93
N GLN A 39 -15.45 11.47 -19.94
CA GLN A 39 -14.94 12.83 -19.95
C GLN A 39 -16.09 13.86 -19.88
N LYS A 40 -17.15 13.69 -20.69
CA LYS A 40 -18.34 14.55 -20.65
C LYS A 40 -19.08 14.49 -19.32
N ALA A 41 -19.18 13.30 -18.73
CA ALA A 41 -19.81 13.12 -17.42
C ALA A 41 -19.01 13.83 -16.30
N ILE A 42 -17.68 13.73 -16.31
CA ILE A 42 -16.80 14.46 -15.37
C ILE A 42 -16.97 15.98 -15.52
N GLU A 43 -17.02 16.47 -16.76
CA GLU A 43 -17.25 17.90 -17.04
C GLU A 43 -18.63 18.38 -16.57
N ALA A 44 -19.67 17.57 -16.77
CA ALA A 44 -21.02 17.88 -16.30
C ALA A 44 -21.11 17.86 -14.76
N SER A 45 -20.44 16.89 -14.12
CA SER A 45 -20.31 16.81 -12.67
C SER A 45 -19.63 18.05 -12.10
N ALA A 46 -18.53 18.52 -12.71
CA ALA A 46 -17.84 19.74 -12.30
C ALA A 46 -18.74 20.98 -12.29
N LYS A 47 -19.65 21.09 -13.27
CA LYS A 47 -20.61 22.21 -13.38
C LYS A 47 -21.76 22.10 -12.37
N LYS A 48 -22.19 20.88 -12.05
CA LYS A 48 -23.36 20.62 -11.19
C LYS A 48 -23.01 20.40 -9.71
N GLY A 49 -21.75 20.10 -9.39
CA GLY A 49 -21.35 19.73 -8.03
C GLY A 49 -21.88 18.36 -7.59
N LEU A 50 -22.16 17.47 -8.53
CA LEU A 50 -22.73 16.14 -8.27
C LEU A 50 -21.70 15.04 -8.50
N GLN A 51 -21.86 13.88 -7.87
CA GLN A 51 -21.01 12.72 -8.14
C GLN A 51 -21.23 12.16 -9.57
N VAL A 52 -20.16 11.60 -10.16
CA VAL A 52 -20.24 10.81 -11.38
C VAL A 52 -20.52 9.36 -11.01
N PHE A 53 -21.66 8.84 -11.44
CA PHE A 53 -22.08 7.48 -11.15
C PHE A 53 -21.75 6.54 -12.32
N VAL A 54 -21.13 5.40 -12.00
CA VAL A 54 -20.80 4.33 -12.93
C VAL A 54 -21.69 3.11 -12.62
N PRO A 55 -22.74 2.84 -13.41
CA PRO A 55 -23.58 1.67 -13.20
C PRO A 55 -22.83 0.37 -13.55
N PRO A 56 -23.34 -0.81 -13.14
CA PRO A 56 -22.76 -2.09 -13.52
C PRO A 56 -22.57 -2.22 -15.04
N GLY A 57 -21.36 -2.60 -15.44
CA GLY A 57 -20.93 -2.71 -16.84
C GLY A 57 -19.42 -2.85 -16.94
N ARG A 58 -18.91 -3.06 -18.15
CA ARG A 58 -17.48 -3.10 -18.48
C ARG A 58 -17.17 -1.91 -19.39
N TYR A 59 -16.42 -0.93 -18.91
CA TYR A 59 -16.17 0.31 -19.64
C TYR A 59 -14.73 0.35 -20.12
N ARG A 60 -14.52 0.32 -21.44
CA ARG A 60 -13.16 0.38 -21.99
C ARG A 60 -12.68 1.83 -22.05
N ILE A 61 -11.57 2.11 -21.39
CA ILE A 61 -10.96 3.44 -21.32
C ILE A 61 -9.58 3.41 -21.99
N THR A 62 -9.41 4.25 -23.01
CA THR A 62 -8.21 4.27 -23.87
C THR A 62 -7.35 5.51 -23.67
N LYS A 63 -7.85 6.53 -22.96
CA LYS A 63 -7.08 7.72 -22.56
C LYS A 63 -7.31 8.04 -21.08
N GLY A 64 -6.32 8.69 -20.46
CA GLY A 64 -6.39 9.09 -19.06
C GLY A 64 -7.51 10.11 -18.81
N LEU A 65 -8.16 9.97 -17.65
CA LEU A 65 -9.24 10.84 -17.17
C LEU A 65 -8.73 11.69 -16.00
N ASN A 66 -8.99 13.00 -16.06
CA ASN A 66 -8.57 13.93 -15.02
C ASN A 66 -9.75 14.29 -14.13
N LEU A 67 -9.61 14.07 -12.82
CA LEU A 67 -10.59 14.42 -11.82
C LEU A 67 -10.01 15.51 -10.90
N ALA A 68 -10.76 16.60 -10.73
CA ALA A 68 -10.41 17.68 -9.84
C ALA A 68 -11.11 17.56 -8.48
N THR A 69 -12.37 17.97 -8.40
CA THR A 69 -13.19 17.92 -7.18
C THR A 69 -14.27 16.84 -7.26
N GLN A 70 -14.27 16.04 -8.33
CA GLN A 70 -15.32 15.07 -8.61
C GLN A 70 -15.09 13.78 -7.83
N THR A 71 -16.19 13.13 -7.45
CA THR A 71 -16.21 11.72 -7.03
C THR A 71 -16.71 10.89 -8.19
N LEU A 72 -15.97 9.87 -8.59
CA LEU A 72 -16.40 8.84 -9.52
C LEU A 72 -16.66 7.54 -8.73
N SER A 73 -17.92 7.10 -8.71
CA SER A 73 -18.38 6.03 -7.84
C SER A 73 -19.20 4.95 -8.54
N GLY A 74 -18.96 3.68 -8.16
CA GLY A 74 -19.86 2.57 -8.44
C GLY A 74 -21.04 2.48 -7.47
N PRO A 75 -21.94 1.51 -7.62
CA PRO A 75 -23.01 1.23 -6.66
C PRO A 75 -22.42 0.78 -5.31
N PRO A 76 -23.15 0.98 -4.19
CA PRO A 76 -22.72 0.48 -2.89
C PRO A 76 -22.85 -1.05 -2.87
N VAL A 77 -21.75 -1.76 -3.10
CA VAL A 77 -21.69 -3.22 -3.09
C VAL A 77 -20.66 -3.69 -2.07
N ALA A 78 -20.91 -4.83 -1.42
CA ALA A 78 -19.98 -5.45 -0.49
C ALA A 78 -18.91 -6.24 -1.27
N VAL A 79 -17.69 -5.71 -1.40
CA VAL A 79 -16.67 -6.30 -2.30
C VAL A 79 -15.25 -6.22 -1.73
N TRP A 80 -15.10 -5.88 -0.45
CA TRP A 80 -13.77 -5.84 0.15
C TRP A 80 -13.09 -7.21 0.01
N VAL A 81 -11.97 -7.27 -0.74
CA VAL A 81 -11.13 -8.45 -1.05
C VAL A 81 -11.89 -9.68 -1.51
N ALA A 82 -13.10 -9.49 -2.04
CA ALA A 82 -13.88 -10.57 -2.62
C ALA A 82 -13.24 -10.96 -3.97
N ASP A 83 -13.02 -12.25 -4.16
CA ASP A 83 -12.58 -12.79 -5.45
C ASP A 83 -13.61 -12.51 -6.55
N ASP A 84 -14.90 -12.55 -6.18
CA ASP A 84 -16.03 -12.21 -7.04
C ASP A 84 -16.19 -10.70 -7.22
N VAL A 85 -16.22 -10.26 -8.48
CA VAL A 85 -16.38 -8.84 -8.83
C VAL A 85 -17.84 -8.52 -9.13
N SER A 86 -18.50 -7.83 -8.20
CA SER A 86 -19.83 -7.20 -8.45
C SER A 86 -19.74 -5.71 -8.83
N MET A 87 -18.53 -5.13 -8.83
CA MET A 87 -18.29 -3.73 -9.16
C MET A 87 -18.32 -3.47 -10.68
N PRO A 88 -18.72 -2.26 -11.11
CA PRO A 88 -18.46 -1.81 -12.47
C PRO A 88 -16.96 -1.91 -12.78
N THR A 89 -16.66 -2.44 -13.97
CA THR A 89 -15.30 -2.70 -14.39
C THR A 89 -14.81 -1.66 -15.37
N ILE A 90 -13.69 -1.01 -15.07
CA ILE A 90 -12.93 -0.20 -16.01
C ILE A 90 -11.87 -1.10 -16.65
N VAL A 91 -11.96 -1.31 -17.96
CA VAL A 91 -10.92 -2.03 -18.73
C VAL A 91 -9.97 -0.97 -19.30
N CYS A 92 -8.78 -0.83 -18.71
CA CYS A 92 -7.85 0.21 -19.13
C CYS A 92 -6.87 -0.30 -20.19
N SER A 93 -6.78 0.45 -21.29
CA SER A 93 -5.80 0.26 -22.37
C SER A 93 -4.84 1.46 -22.48
N VAL A 94 -4.77 2.29 -21.43
CA VAL A 94 -3.92 3.48 -21.35
C VAL A 94 -2.48 3.06 -21.05
N ASN A 95 -1.53 3.49 -21.89
CA ASN A 95 -0.13 3.03 -21.80
C ASN A 95 0.87 4.15 -21.50
N ASN A 96 0.51 5.41 -21.73
CA ASN A 96 1.42 6.57 -21.71
C ASN A 96 0.98 7.67 -20.73
N ALA A 97 -0.10 7.45 -19.98
CA ALA A 97 -0.61 8.34 -18.96
C ALA A 97 -1.29 7.50 -17.86
N PRO A 98 -1.53 8.08 -16.68
CA PRO A 98 -2.39 7.45 -15.69
C PRO A 98 -3.79 7.23 -16.24
N VAL A 99 -4.49 6.19 -15.76
CA VAL A 99 -5.90 5.97 -16.10
C VAL A 99 -6.75 7.05 -15.43
N PHE A 100 -6.49 7.32 -14.16
CA PHE A 100 -7.11 8.39 -13.39
C PHE A 100 -6.06 9.28 -12.76
N ARG A 101 -6.10 10.58 -13.02
CA ARG A 101 -5.29 11.58 -12.29
C ARG A 101 -6.20 12.37 -11.35
N LEU A 102 -5.93 12.27 -10.05
CA LEU A 102 -6.71 12.90 -8.98
C LEU A 102 -5.99 14.14 -8.48
N THR A 103 -6.69 15.27 -8.32
CA THR A 103 -6.06 16.53 -7.88
C THR A 103 -6.76 17.19 -6.69
N LYS A 104 -7.76 18.03 -6.91
CA LYS A 104 -8.34 18.93 -5.89
C LYS A 104 -9.39 18.23 -5.00
N GLY A 105 -8.99 17.18 -4.29
CA GLY A 105 -9.90 16.38 -3.47
C GLY A 105 -10.75 15.38 -4.25
N ALA A 106 -10.30 15.00 -5.46
CA ALA A 106 -10.99 14.02 -6.28
C ALA A 106 -10.99 12.64 -5.61
N CYS A 107 -12.07 11.89 -5.85
CA CYS A 107 -12.30 10.59 -5.24
C CYS A 107 -12.60 9.52 -6.29
N ILE A 108 -12.01 8.34 -6.10
CA ILE A 108 -12.41 7.09 -6.77
C ILE A 108 -12.98 6.16 -5.70
N HIS A 109 -14.16 5.57 -5.98
CA HIS A 109 -14.85 4.71 -5.04
C HIS A 109 -15.60 3.55 -5.73
N GLY A 110 -15.48 2.32 -5.22
CA GLY A 110 -16.38 1.23 -5.63
C GLY A 110 -16.19 0.74 -7.08
N LEU A 111 -14.95 0.78 -7.60
CA LEU A 111 -14.65 0.35 -8.97
C LEU A 111 -13.71 -0.86 -9.01
N ASN A 112 -13.90 -1.73 -9.99
CA ASN A 112 -12.89 -2.71 -10.38
C ASN A 112 -12.13 -2.18 -11.61
N ILE A 113 -10.81 -2.08 -11.55
CA ILE A 113 -10.00 -1.58 -12.66
C ILE A 113 -9.08 -2.71 -13.13
N VAL A 114 -9.15 -3.05 -14.41
CA VAL A 114 -8.41 -4.16 -15.01
C VAL A 114 -7.44 -3.63 -16.06
N CYS A 115 -6.14 -3.84 -15.84
CA CYS A 115 -5.11 -3.63 -16.84
C CYS A 115 -5.08 -4.82 -17.79
N ASP A 116 -5.67 -4.66 -18.97
CA ASP A 116 -5.65 -5.71 -20.00
C ASP A 116 -4.35 -5.67 -20.80
N TRP A 117 -3.54 -6.72 -20.63
CA TRP A 117 -2.28 -6.91 -21.35
C TRP A 117 -2.45 -7.64 -22.68
N GLN A 118 -3.67 -8.10 -23.03
CA GLN A 118 -3.98 -8.77 -24.30
C GLN A 118 -3.06 -9.95 -24.59
N GLY A 119 -2.73 -10.72 -23.55
CA GLY A 119 -1.81 -11.87 -23.63
C GLY A 119 -0.32 -11.50 -23.75
N LYS A 120 0.04 -10.21 -23.73
CA LYS A 120 1.43 -9.76 -23.70
C LYS A 120 1.97 -9.81 -22.27
N GLU A 121 3.28 -9.97 -22.14
CA GLU A 121 3.94 -9.82 -20.85
C GLU A 121 3.77 -8.38 -20.31
N PRO A 122 3.47 -8.22 -19.01
CA PRO A 122 3.41 -6.91 -18.36
C PRO A 122 4.71 -6.12 -18.53
N SER A 123 4.58 -4.84 -18.85
CA SER A 123 5.70 -3.94 -19.15
C SER A 123 5.55 -2.60 -18.43
N PRO A 124 6.62 -1.78 -18.32
CA PRO A 124 6.53 -0.47 -17.70
C PRO A 124 5.39 0.40 -18.22
N ARG A 125 4.54 0.86 -17.30
CA ARG A 125 3.43 1.81 -17.55
C ARG A 125 3.27 2.78 -16.37
N PRO A 126 2.68 3.96 -16.59
CA PRO A 126 2.30 4.87 -15.53
C PRO A 126 1.31 4.25 -14.52
N PRO A 127 1.10 4.91 -13.36
CA PRO A 127 0.15 4.46 -12.35
C PRO A 127 -1.26 4.31 -12.89
N VAL A 128 -2.02 3.31 -12.43
CA VAL A 128 -3.46 3.24 -12.73
C VAL A 128 -4.16 4.47 -12.14
N ILE A 129 -3.88 4.78 -10.88
CA ILE A 129 -4.36 5.99 -10.21
C ILE A 129 -3.16 6.82 -9.79
N GLU A 130 -3.09 8.03 -10.31
CA GLU A 130 -2.09 9.02 -9.90
C GLU A 130 -2.71 10.05 -8.95
N VAL A 131 -2.13 10.19 -7.76
CA VAL A 131 -2.51 11.20 -6.78
C VAL A 131 -1.63 12.43 -6.97
N ALA A 132 -2.23 13.57 -7.24
CA ALA A 132 -1.51 14.78 -7.62
C ALA A 132 -2.12 16.06 -7.01
N GLY A 133 -2.88 15.94 -5.94
CA GLY A 133 -3.30 17.08 -5.16
C GLY A 133 -3.84 16.71 -3.78
N VAL A 134 -4.06 17.73 -2.97
CA VAL A 134 -4.44 17.61 -1.56
C VAL A 134 -5.84 17.02 -1.42
N GLY A 135 -6.00 16.10 -0.46
CA GLY A 135 -7.29 15.54 -0.06
C GLY A 135 -7.87 14.49 -1.00
N CYS A 136 -7.10 13.98 -1.97
CA CYS A 136 -7.57 12.92 -2.85
C CYS A 136 -7.83 11.62 -2.09
N ARG A 137 -8.87 10.88 -2.51
CA ARG A 137 -9.24 9.60 -1.89
C ARG A 137 -9.37 8.47 -2.92
N VAL A 138 -8.87 7.30 -2.56
CA VAL A 138 -9.16 6.05 -3.25
C VAL A 138 -9.75 5.11 -2.22
N SER A 139 -10.94 4.59 -2.49
CA SER A 139 -11.66 3.73 -1.55
C SER A 139 -12.39 2.60 -2.24
N GLU A 140 -12.47 1.44 -1.58
CA GLU A 140 -13.32 0.31 -1.99
C GLU A 140 -13.11 -0.07 -3.46
N THR A 141 -11.85 -0.13 -3.87
CA THR A 141 -11.44 -0.25 -5.28
C THR A 141 -10.57 -1.47 -5.45
N THR A 142 -10.81 -2.26 -6.49
CA THR A 142 -9.91 -3.34 -6.91
C THR A 142 -9.09 -2.90 -8.11
N ILE A 143 -7.79 -3.16 -8.12
CA ILE A 143 -6.89 -2.91 -9.24
C ILE A 143 -6.22 -4.22 -9.62
N ARG A 144 -6.45 -4.69 -10.85
CA ARG A 144 -5.97 -5.99 -11.35
C ARG A 144 -4.85 -5.81 -12.38
N SER A 145 -3.76 -6.52 -12.13
CA SER A 145 -2.56 -6.60 -12.97
C SER A 145 -1.89 -5.26 -13.31
N PRO A 146 -1.80 -4.28 -12.39
CA PRO A 146 -1.15 -3.02 -12.70
C PRO A 146 0.37 -3.17 -12.76
N TRP A 147 1.03 -2.38 -13.63
CA TRP A 147 2.47 -2.15 -13.46
C TRP A 147 2.72 -1.34 -12.19
N ILE A 148 2.07 -0.18 -12.08
CA ILE A 148 1.99 0.64 -10.86
C ILE A 148 0.52 0.81 -10.50
N GLY A 149 0.10 0.45 -9.29
CA GLY A 149 -1.29 0.55 -8.84
C GLY A 149 -1.69 1.99 -8.56
N ILE A 150 -1.29 2.50 -7.40
CA ILE A 150 -1.57 3.88 -6.97
C ILE A 150 -0.24 4.57 -6.69
N ALA A 151 -0.01 5.77 -7.24
CA ALA A 151 1.19 6.52 -6.91
C ALA A 151 0.94 8.03 -6.82
N ALA A 152 1.59 8.68 -5.87
CA ALA A 152 1.77 10.13 -5.89
C ALA A 152 2.63 10.54 -7.11
N ASP A 153 2.35 11.72 -7.68
CA ASP A 153 3.07 12.23 -8.85
C ASP A 153 4.53 12.67 -8.55
N GLY A 154 4.92 12.68 -7.28
CA GLY A 154 6.29 12.95 -6.85
C GLY A 154 6.75 14.41 -6.95
N ARG A 155 5.84 15.34 -7.28
CA ARG A 155 6.14 16.79 -7.42
C ARG A 155 5.10 17.69 -6.72
N SER A 156 3.87 17.21 -6.56
CA SER A 156 2.77 17.97 -5.98
C SER A 156 2.62 17.71 -4.48
N ASN A 157 2.05 18.68 -3.75
CA ASN A 157 1.53 18.42 -2.41
C ASN A 157 0.27 17.54 -2.51
N VAL A 158 0.38 16.33 -1.98
CA VAL A 158 -0.69 15.32 -1.88
C VAL A 158 -1.10 15.04 -0.43
N GLY A 159 -0.89 16.02 0.47
CA GLY A 159 -1.33 15.92 1.86
C GLY A 159 -2.81 15.58 2.00
N ARG A 160 -3.19 14.93 3.10
CA ARG A 160 -4.56 14.40 3.33
C ARG A 160 -4.98 13.35 2.30
N ALA A 161 -4.03 12.75 1.58
CA ALA A 161 -4.31 11.57 0.78
C ALA A 161 -4.86 10.47 1.68
N CYS A 162 -5.93 9.82 1.23
CA CYS A 162 -6.55 8.70 1.92
C CYS A 162 -6.72 7.54 0.95
N ILE A 163 -5.96 6.47 1.14
CA ILE A 163 -6.06 5.24 0.38
C ILE A 163 -6.52 4.17 1.35
N GLU A 164 -7.74 3.70 1.19
CA GLU A 164 -8.29 2.71 2.10
C GLU A 164 -9.08 1.67 1.34
N LYS A 165 -9.14 0.43 1.83
CA LYS A 165 -10.07 -0.52 1.24
C LYS A 165 -9.77 -0.86 -0.20
N VAL A 166 -8.49 -0.97 -0.51
CA VAL A 166 -8.03 -1.25 -1.87
C VAL A 166 -7.44 -2.65 -1.92
N PHE A 167 -7.88 -3.42 -2.91
CA PHE A 167 -7.25 -4.69 -3.27
C PHE A 167 -6.48 -4.54 -4.57
N ILE A 168 -5.17 -4.72 -4.53
CA ILE A 168 -4.28 -4.68 -5.69
C ILE A 168 -3.79 -6.10 -5.93
N VAL A 169 -4.26 -6.73 -7.00
CA VAL A 169 -3.91 -8.12 -7.34
C VAL A 169 -3.02 -8.19 -8.56
N ASP A 170 -2.00 -9.04 -8.48
CA ASP A 170 -1.01 -9.29 -9.53
C ASP A 170 -0.28 -8.04 -9.99
N CYS A 171 0.12 -7.19 -9.04
CA CYS A 171 0.98 -6.04 -9.33
C CYS A 171 2.33 -6.50 -9.90
N HIS A 172 2.91 -5.71 -10.81
CA HIS A 172 4.17 -6.06 -11.48
C HIS A 172 5.37 -5.20 -11.09
N HIS A 173 5.16 -4.03 -10.47
CA HIS A 173 6.26 -3.18 -10.03
C HIS A 173 5.99 -2.44 -8.71
N ILE A 174 4.94 -1.63 -8.61
CA ILE A 174 4.64 -0.87 -7.39
C ILE A 174 3.16 -0.97 -7.04
N GLY A 175 2.82 -1.45 -5.84
CA GLY A 175 1.45 -1.48 -5.36
C GLY A 175 0.94 -0.06 -5.06
N VAL A 176 1.45 0.52 -3.97
CA VAL A 176 1.16 1.89 -3.55
C VAL A 176 2.47 2.66 -3.35
N ARG A 177 2.59 3.82 -3.99
CA ARG A 177 3.65 4.81 -3.70
C ARG A 177 3.06 6.09 -3.14
N LEU A 178 3.49 6.48 -1.96
CA LEU A 178 3.07 7.75 -1.36
C LEU A 178 4.29 8.56 -0.88
N THR A 179 4.44 9.74 -1.48
CA THR A 179 5.46 10.73 -1.17
C THR A 179 4.84 12.10 -1.43
N GLY A 180 5.33 13.13 -0.76
CA GLY A 180 4.80 14.46 -0.86
C GLY A 180 3.52 14.69 -0.05
N THR A 181 3.43 14.15 1.17
CA THR A 181 2.34 14.51 2.08
C THR A 181 2.82 15.53 3.12
N TRP A 182 2.38 16.78 3.04
CA TRP A 182 2.69 17.83 4.03
C TRP A 182 1.68 17.90 5.19
N ASP A 183 0.65 17.08 5.11
CA ASP A 183 -0.40 16.93 6.11
C ASP A 183 -0.55 15.44 6.47
N VAL A 184 -1.39 15.14 7.47
CA VAL A 184 -1.71 13.77 7.87
C VAL A 184 -2.35 13.02 6.70
N SER A 185 -1.81 11.86 6.34
CA SER A 185 -2.30 11.00 5.26
C SER A 185 -2.42 9.55 5.71
N TRP A 186 -3.33 8.81 5.09
CA TRP A 186 -3.71 7.46 5.53
C TRP A 186 -3.57 6.45 4.40
N VAL A 187 -2.99 5.29 4.74
CA VAL A 187 -3.06 4.08 3.94
C VAL A 187 -3.56 2.97 4.85
N SER A 188 -4.84 2.62 4.78
CA SER A 188 -5.42 1.68 5.75
C SER A 188 -6.14 0.53 5.06
N LYS A 189 -5.86 -0.68 5.55
CA LYS A 189 -6.50 -1.89 5.05
C LYS A 189 -6.39 -1.95 3.51
N VAL A 190 -5.15 -2.01 3.04
CA VAL A 190 -4.83 -2.16 1.62
C VAL A 190 -4.07 -3.46 1.47
N GLU A 191 -4.48 -4.27 0.51
CA GLU A 191 -3.82 -5.54 0.21
C GLU A 191 -3.14 -5.45 -1.15
N VAL A 192 -1.85 -5.75 -1.18
CA VAL A 192 -1.08 -5.91 -2.42
C VAL A 192 -0.66 -7.37 -2.52
N TRP A 193 -1.35 -8.12 -3.36
CA TRP A 193 -1.24 -9.58 -3.44
C TRP A 193 -0.90 -10.03 -4.85
N SER A 194 0.33 -10.49 -5.07
CA SER A 194 0.86 -10.74 -6.42
C SER A 194 1.34 -12.18 -6.65
N PRO A 195 0.47 -13.20 -6.56
CA PRO A 195 0.83 -14.60 -6.74
C PRO A 195 1.21 -14.97 -8.18
N ALA A 196 0.61 -14.33 -9.20
CA ALA A 196 0.83 -14.71 -10.60
C ALA A 196 1.93 -13.87 -11.26
N SER A 197 2.28 -12.72 -10.67
CA SER A 197 3.33 -11.84 -11.20
C SER A 197 4.72 -12.48 -11.10
N LYS A 198 5.43 -12.64 -12.21
CA LYS A 198 6.81 -13.16 -12.20
C LYS A 198 7.83 -12.10 -11.75
N ALA A 199 7.64 -10.84 -12.15
CA ALA A 199 8.59 -9.76 -11.91
C ALA A 199 8.52 -9.16 -10.49
N PHE A 200 7.34 -9.21 -9.85
CA PHE A 200 7.10 -8.58 -8.55
C PHE A 200 7.93 -9.16 -7.38
N PRO A 201 8.11 -10.49 -7.25
CA PRO A 201 9.01 -11.02 -6.23
C PRO A 201 10.48 -10.69 -6.46
N GLU A 202 10.88 -10.27 -7.67
CA GLU A 202 12.28 -9.95 -8.01
C GLU A 202 12.60 -8.45 -7.85
N THR A 203 11.65 -7.59 -8.22
CA THR A 203 11.87 -6.12 -8.30
C THR A 203 10.74 -5.28 -7.71
N GLY A 204 9.64 -5.91 -7.32
CA GLY A 204 8.41 -5.24 -6.94
C GLY A 204 8.39 -4.75 -5.50
N VAL A 205 7.73 -3.62 -5.27
CA VAL A 205 7.51 -3.06 -3.93
C VAL A 205 6.01 -2.92 -3.68
N ALA A 206 5.50 -3.53 -2.62
CA ALA A 206 4.08 -3.42 -2.29
C ALA A 206 3.72 -2.00 -1.81
N PHE A 207 4.47 -1.46 -0.87
CA PHE A 207 4.28 -0.11 -0.34
C PHE A 207 5.61 0.65 -0.36
N GLN A 208 5.69 1.74 -1.12
CA GLN A 208 6.89 2.57 -1.24
C GLN A 208 6.62 3.99 -0.74
N PHE A 209 7.35 4.41 0.28
CA PHE A 209 7.14 5.68 0.97
C PHE A 209 8.37 6.59 0.89
N GLY A 210 8.13 7.85 0.55
CA GLY A 210 9.16 8.88 0.40
C GLY A 210 9.13 9.92 1.51
N LYS A 211 9.11 11.21 1.12
CA LYS A 211 8.91 12.34 2.03
C LYS A 211 7.45 12.43 2.45
N ASN A 212 7.17 12.25 3.73
CA ASN A 212 5.83 12.40 4.29
C ASN A 212 5.93 13.04 5.70
N ASP A 213 5.02 13.93 6.06
CA ASP A 213 5.00 14.56 7.38
C ASP A 213 4.37 13.65 8.42
N VAL A 214 3.07 13.34 8.32
CA VAL A 214 2.45 12.30 9.17
C VAL A 214 1.78 11.28 8.28
N LEU A 215 2.43 10.13 8.11
CA LEU A 215 1.86 8.99 7.39
C LEU A 215 1.38 7.91 8.38
N LEU A 216 0.09 7.59 8.33
CA LEU A 216 -0.52 6.56 9.14
C LEU A 216 -0.89 5.37 8.26
N VAL A 217 -0.15 4.28 8.40
CA VAL A 217 -0.41 3.02 7.68
C VAL A 217 -0.96 2.00 8.66
N SER A 218 -2.11 1.39 8.37
CA SER A 218 -2.68 0.38 9.25
C SER A 218 -3.29 -0.81 8.52
N ASP A 219 -3.22 -1.99 9.13
CA ASP A 219 -3.95 -3.18 8.71
C ASP A 219 -3.72 -3.57 7.23
N CYS A 220 -2.56 -3.21 6.67
CA CYS A 220 -2.21 -3.48 5.28
C CYS A 220 -1.52 -4.84 5.15
N PHE A 221 -1.61 -5.45 3.97
CA PHE A 221 -0.97 -6.73 3.66
C PHE A 221 -0.14 -6.64 2.37
N ALA A 222 1.09 -7.14 2.42
CA ALA A 222 1.97 -7.29 1.27
C ALA A 222 2.31 -8.77 1.06
N TYR A 223 2.04 -9.30 -0.13
CA TYR A 223 2.33 -10.70 -0.46
C TYR A 223 3.20 -10.83 -1.70
N ARG A 224 4.29 -11.60 -1.58
CA ARG A 224 5.17 -12.01 -2.69
C ARG A 224 5.83 -10.85 -3.43
N ALA A 225 6.24 -9.82 -2.69
CA ALA A 225 7.01 -8.68 -3.22
C ALA A 225 8.53 -8.87 -3.00
N GLN A 226 9.37 -8.19 -3.78
CA GLN A 226 10.77 -8.05 -3.39
C GLN A 226 10.88 -7.27 -2.07
N VAL A 227 10.10 -6.19 -1.90
CA VAL A 227 9.99 -5.48 -0.63
C VAL A 227 8.53 -5.25 -0.26
N GLY A 228 8.13 -5.63 0.95
CA GLY A 228 6.78 -5.35 1.46
C GLY A 228 6.56 -3.87 1.69
N TYR A 229 7.30 -3.29 2.63
CA TYR A 229 7.24 -1.88 3.00
C TYR A 229 8.61 -1.24 2.87
N GLN A 230 8.75 -0.28 1.96
CA GLN A 230 10.02 0.38 1.67
C GLN A 230 9.94 1.86 1.98
N PHE A 231 10.91 2.37 2.74
CA PHE A 231 11.09 3.79 3.00
C PHE A 231 12.39 4.28 2.38
N LEU A 232 12.31 5.33 1.55
CA LEU A 232 13.43 5.93 0.83
C LEU A 232 13.40 7.45 0.97
N ASP A 233 14.53 8.09 1.30
CA ASP A 233 14.63 9.57 1.21
C ASP A 233 14.49 10.08 -0.23
N GLU A 234 14.90 9.27 -1.20
CA GLU A 234 14.84 9.59 -2.63
C GLU A 234 14.22 8.44 -3.41
N ILE A 235 13.12 8.72 -4.10
CA ILE A 235 12.46 7.77 -5.00
C ILE A 235 12.75 8.18 -6.44
N GLN A 236 13.21 7.23 -7.25
CA GLN A 236 13.46 7.48 -8.68
C GLN A 236 12.20 8.01 -9.37
N GLY A 237 12.35 9.14 -10.07
CA GLY A 237 11.25 9.81 -10.76
C GLY A 237 10.43 10.77 -9.90
N CYS A 238 10.77 10.93 -8.61
CA CYS A 238 10.17 11.95 -7.75
C CYS A 238 11.13 13.12 -7.54
N GLU A 239 10.62 14.35 -7.65
CA GLU A 239 11.36 15.58 -7.37
C GLU A 239 11.41 15.85 -5.85
N ILE A 240 10.35 15.46 -5.14
CA ILE A 240 10.23 15.60 -3.69
C ILE A 240 11.09 14.53 -3.00
N LYS A 241 11.94 14.99 -2.07
CA LYS A 241 12.89 14.18 -1.31
C LYS A 241 12.76 14.42 0.20
N GLY A 242 13.19 13.43 0.98
CA GLY A 242 13.29 13.48 2.43
C GLY A 242 12.53 12.35 3.15
N GLY A 243 12.56 12.41 4.48
CA GLY A 243 12.05 11.33 5.33
C GLY A 243 10.53 11.33 5.54
N THR A 244 10.06 10.19 6.03
CA THR A 244 8.69 10.02 6.54
C THR A 244 8.71 10.15 8.06
N TRP A 245 7.80 10.94 8.64
CA TRP A 245 7.38 10.74 10.02
C TRP A 245 6.01 10.03 10.01
N GLY A 246 5.88 8.95 10.77
CA GLY A 246 4.68 8.12 10.67
C GLY A 246 4.72 6.80 11.43
N SER A 247 3.74 5.94 11.13
CA SER A 247 3.64 4.62 11.73
C SER A 247 3.09 3.54 10.79
N LEU A 248 3.49 2.30 11.08
CA LEU A 248 2.87 1.08 10.58
C LEU A 248 2.19 0.39 11.77
N SER A 249 0.89 0.15 11.71
CA SER A 249 0.13 -0.55 12.77
C SER A 249 -0.56 -1.78 12.22
N ASN A 250 -0.37 -2.97 12.81
CA ASN A 250 -0.96 -4.23 12.35
C ASN A 250 -0.71 -4.54 10.87
N CYS A 251 0.41 -4.06 10.31
CA CYS A 251 0.78 -4.31 8.93
C CYS A 251 1.47 -5.66 8.81
N VAL A 252 1.23 -6.36 7.70
CA VAL A 252 1.71 -7.72 7.50
C VAL A 252 2.43 -7.84 6.17
N SER A 253 3.55 -8.56 6.15
CA SER A 253 4.16 -9.03 4.91
C SER A 253 4.41 -10.52 4.96
N ASP A 254 4.06 -11.22 3.88
CA ASP A 254 4.32 -12.66 3.73
C ASP A 254 4.94 -12.95 2.36
N PHE A 255 5.83 -13.96 2.34
CA PHE A 255 6.51 -14.43 1.15
C PHE A 255 7.30 -13.33 0.39
N CYS A 256 7.59 -12.21 1.07
CA CYS A 256 8.42 -11.15 0.52
C CYS A 256 9.92 -11.50 0.64
N SER A 257 10.77 -10.96 -0.22
CA SER A 257 12.23 -11.04 0.00
C SER A 257 12.61 -10.28 1.28
N THR A 258 12.18 -9.02 1.40
CA THR A 258 12.29 -8.22 2.62
C THR A 258 10.91 -7.72 3.06
N GLY A 259 10.58 -7.88 4.35
CA GLY A 259 9.31 -7.43 4.91
C GLY A 259 9.24 -5.92 5.00
N VAL A 260 10.12 -5.32 5.81
CA VAL A 260 10.25 -3.87 5.97
C VAL A 260 11.70 -3.46 5.71
N GLU A 261 11.91 -2.52 4.78
CA GLU A 261 13.20 -1.91 4.49
C GLU A 261 13.15 -0.40 4.75
N ILE A 262 14.09 0.10 5.55
CA ILE A 262 14.23 1.52 5.86
C ILE A 262 15.61 2.00 5.42
N LYS A 263 15.63 2.96 4.49
CA LYS A 263 16.84 3.59 3.97
C LYS A 263 16.64 5.11 3.87
N GLY A 264 17.24 5.83 4.81
CA GLY A 264 17.13 7.28 4.90
C GLY A 264 16.81 7.80 6.29
N ALA A 265 16.48 9.07 6.41
CA ALA A 265 16.22 9.77 7.66
C ALA A 265 14.72 9.72 8.05
N HIS A 266 14.16 8.51 8.18
CA HIS A 266 12.75 8.32 8.54
C HIS A 266 12.55 8.19 10.05
N THR A 267 11.45 8.74 10.58
CA THR A 267 11.02 8.56 11.97
C THR A 267 9.76 7.71 12.01
N ILE A 268 9.91 6.41 12.21
CA ILE A 268 8.83 5.42 12.04
C ILE A 268 8.60 4.65 13.34
N SER A 269 7.32 4.47 13.67
CA SER A 269 6.90 3.52 14.72
C SER A 269 6.18 2.33 14.09
N ILE A 270 6.57 1.10 14.43
CA ILE A 270 5.95 -0.13 13.94
C ILE A 270 5.33 -0.86 15.14
N VAL A 271 4.02 -1.09 15.11
CA VAL A 271 3.30 -1.65 16.26
C VAL A 271 2.40 -2.79 15.81
N GLY A 272 2.57 -3.98 16.41
CA GLY A 272 1.82 -5.17 16.02
C GLY A 272 2.14 -5.65 14.60
N GLY A 273 1.36 -6.61 14.11
CA GLY A 273 1.55 -7.21 12.79
C GLY A 273 2.70 -8.21 12.73
N SER A 274 2.94 -8.73 11.54
CA SER A 274 3.94 -9.79 11.31
C SER A 274 4.64 -9.63 9.95
N HIS A 275 5.95 -9.83 9.94
CA HIS A 275 6.77 -9.74 8.74
C HIS A 275 7.52 -11.05 8.55
N TRP A 276 6.92 -11.96 7.79
CA TRP A 276 7.46 -13.26 7.42
C TRP A 276 8.06 -13.16 6.03
N SER A 277 9.38 -13.30 5.94
CA SER A 277 10.10 -12.98 4.69
C SER A 277 11.24 -13.96 4.42
N HIS A 278 11.68 -14.02 3.17
CA HIS A 278 12.73 -14.94 2.76
C HIS A 278 14.11 -14.49 3.23
N PHE A 279 14.40 -13.19 3.14
CA PHE A 279 15.74 -12.65 3.35
C PHE A 279 15.83 -11.55 4.43
N GLY A 280 14.70 -11.07 4.97
CA GLY A 280 14.73 -10.24 6.17
C GLY A 280 13.36 -9.74 6.58
N GLY A 281 13.04 -9.83 7.88
CA GLY A 281 11.78 -9.29 8.41
C GLY A 281 11.83 -7.77 8.48
N LEU A 282 12.84 -7.23 9.18
CA LEU A 282 13.15 -5.80 9.26
C LEU A 282 14.61 -5.55 8.89
N VAL A 283 14.85 -4.61 7.99
CA VAL A 283 16.18 -4.18 7.58
C VAL A 283 16.31 -2.66 7.66
N VAL A 284 17.23 -2.18 8.51
CA VAL A 284 17.59 -0.76 8.63
C VAL A 284 18.96 -0.56 8.01
N ARG A 285 19.02 0.03 6.81
CA ARG A 285 20.22 0.07 5.96
C ARG A 285 21.21 1.16 6.38
N SER A 286 20.89 2.41 6.08
CA SER A 286 21.75 3.56 6.31
C SER A 286 20.91 4.83 6.44
N GLY A 287 21.46 5.83 7.12
CA GLY A 287 20.80 7.11 7.38
C GLY A 287 20.60 7.41 8.87
N GLU A 288 19.95 8.53 9.14
CA GLU A 288 19.64 9.04 10.48
C GLU A 288 18.26 8.55 10.99
N ALA A 289 17.84 7.37 10.55
CA ALA A 289 16.52 6.81 10.87
C ALA A 289 16.31 6.69 12.39
N GLN A 290 15.09 6.96 12.83
CA GLN A 290 14.60 6.71 14.18
C GLN A 290 13.46 5.71 14.11
N VAL A 291 13.74 4.46 14.43
CA VAL A 291 12.82 3.34 14.29
C VAL A 291 12.47 2.81 15.67
N ARG A 292 11.17 2.75 15.98
CA ARG A 292 10.66 2.17 17.22
C ARG A 292 9.70 1.05 16.89
N ILE A 293 9.97 -0.16 17.34
CA ILE A 293 9.12 -1.32 17.09
C ILE A 293 8.62 -1.93 18.39
N SER A 294 7.34 -2.31 18.44
CA SER A 294 6.71 -2.90 19.63
C SER A 294 5.69 -3.97 19.26
N GLY A 295 5.78 -5.14 19.88
CA GLY A 295 4.78 -6.21 19.70
C GLY A 295 4.74 -6.81 18.30
N VAL A 296 5.82 -6.71 17.53
CA VAL A 296 5.90 -7.17 16.14
C VAL A 296 6.45 -8.60 16.09
N GLU A 297 5.92 -9.44 15.20
CA GLU A 297 6.59 -10.69 14.82
C GLU A 297 7.48 -10.48 13.59
N LEU A 298 8.77 -10.78 13.72
CA LEU A 298 9.73 -10.76 12.63
C LEU A 298 10.21 -12.18 12.38
N ALA A 299 10.05 -12.68 11.15
CA ALA A 299 10.53 -14.00 10.78
C ALA A 299 11.31 -13.96 9.47
N ALA A 300 12.44 -14.66 9.43
CA ALA A 300 13.21 -14.84 8.20
C ALA A 300 13.76 -16.25 8.01
N ASN A 301 13.84 -16.64 6.75
CA ASN A 301 14.30 -17.94 6.29
C ASN A 301 15.85 -17.96 6.13
N GLY A 302 16.35 -17.29 5.08
CA GLY A 302 17.74 -17.36 4.63
C GLY A 302 18.69 -16.33 5.23
N ALA A 303 18.20 -15.33 5.96
CA ALA A 303 18.98 -14.22 6.48
C ALA A 303 18.40 -13.72 7.82
N PRO A 304 18.99 -12.70 8.48
CA PRO A 304 18.49 -12.23 9.76
C PRO A 304 17.04 -11.76 9.72
N ALA A 305 16.26 -12.12 10.72
CA ALA A 305 14.91 -11.60 10.90
C ALA A 305 14.94 -10.09 11.19
N MET A 306 16.00 -9.62 11.85
CA MET A 306 16.31 -8.21 12.02
C MET A 306 17.77 -7.93 11.64
N LEU A 307 17.98 -6.99 10.72
CA LEU A 307 19.30 -6.51 10.31
C LEU A 307 19.40 -5.00 10.51
N VAL A 308 20.42 -4.59 11.27
CA VAL A 308 20.72 -3.18 11.59
C VAL A 308 22.10 -2.83 11.05
N GLU A 309 22.13 -2.12 9.92
CA GLU A 309 23.34 -1.62 9.28
C GLU A 309 23.58 -0.13 9.57
N GLY A 310 22.53 0.61 9.99
CA GLY A 310 22.58 2.05 10.24
C GLY A 310 21.42 2.57 11.10
N GLY A 311 21.22 3.89 11.11
CA GLY A 311 20.18 4.55 11.90
C GLY A 311 20.74 5.38 13.06
N ASN A 312 20.00 6.41 13.47
CA ASN A 312 20.27 7.17 14.69
C ASN A 312 19.75 6.43 15.92
N LEU A 313 18.59 5.80 15.81
CA LEU A 313 17.97 5.03 16.89
C LEU A 313 17.19 3.85 16.32
N LEU A 314 17.42 2.66 16.88
CA LEU A 314 16.49 1.53 16.79
C LEU A 314 16.09 1.12 18.21
N THR A 315 14.80 1.07 18.51
CA THR A 315 14.29 0.38 19.69
C THR A 315 13.36 -0.74 19.30
N ALA A 316 13.50 -1.90 19.93
CA ALA A 316 12.62 -3.04 19.77
C ALA A 316 12.17 -3.53 21.14
N SER A 317 10.86 -3.61 21.36
CA SER A 317 10.28 -4.10 22.61
C SER A 317 9.16 -5.11 22.40
N SER A 318 9.07 -6.11 23.28
CA SER A 318 7.98 -7.11 23.26
C SER A 318 7.79 -7.81 21.91
N CYS A 319 8.84 -7.93 21.10
CA CYS A 319 8.76 -8.53 19.77
C CYS A 319 9.05 -10.04 19.82
N GLN A 320 8.51 -10.78 18.85
CA GLN A 320 8.92 -12.15 18.56
C GLN A 320 9.85 -12.12 17.35
N ILE A 321 11.10 -12.56 17.51
CA ILE A 321 12.12 -12.52 16.44
C ILE A 321 12.56 -13.96 16.16
N ARG A 322 12.25 -14.47 14.98
CA ARG A 322 12.38 -15.88 14.63
C ARG A 322 13.24 -16.08 13.39
N ARG A 323 14.32 -16.84 13.55
CA ARG A 323 15.08 -17.42 12.45
C ARG A 323 15.18 -18.92 12.68
N LEU A 324 14.21 -19.67 12.19
CA LEU A 324 14.09 -21.09 12.51
C LEU A 324 14.50 -22.03 11.37
N GLN A 325 14.64 -21.54 10.14
CA GLN A 325 15.03 -22.38 9.02
C GLN A 325 16.44 -22.95 9.23
N GLU A 326 16.56 -24.27 9.11
CA GLU A 326 17.84 -25.01 9.20
C GLU A 326 18.61 -24.97 7.88
N GLY A 327 19.90 -25.33 7.93
CA GLY A 327 20.76 -25.39 6.73
C GLY A 327 21.16 -24.02 6.16
N ARG A 328 20.91 -22.94 6.90
CA ARG A 328 21.32 -21.57 6.56
C ARG A 328 22.14 -21.01 7.71
N ASP A 329 23.23 -20.30 7.43
CA ASP A 329 24.03 -19.63 8.47
C ASP A 329 23.73 -18.13 8.51
N ALA A 330 22.89 -17.73 9.45
CA ALA A 330 22.53 -16.34 9.70
C ALA A 330 21.95 -16.20 11.11
N PRO A 331 22.30 -15.17 11.88
CA PRO A 331 21.71 -14.97 13.20
C PRO A 331 20.23 -14.54 13.10
N ALA A 332 19.46 -14.59 14.19
CA ALA A 332 18.12 -14.01 14.22
C ALA A 332 18.17 -12.47 14.16
N VAL A 333 19.09 -11.87 14.92
CA VAL A 333 19.36 -10.43 14.92
C VAL A 333 20.82 -10.19 14.57
N ARG A 334 21.07 -9.32 13.59
CA ARG A 334 22.41 -8.87 13.22
C ARG A 334 22.53 -7.36 13.32
N ILE A 335 23.49 -6.87 14.11
CA ILE A 335 23.76 -5.46 14.33
C ILE A 335 25.19 -5.16 13.90
N VAL A 336 25.33 -4.49 12.76
CA VAL A 336 26.62 -4.14 12.15
C VAL A 336 26.83 -2.64 12.01
N GLY A 337 25.87 -1.82 12.44
CA GLY A 337 25.98 -0.36 12.49
C GLY A 337 24.83 0.29 13.23
N GLY A 338 24.71 1.61 13.05
CA GLY A 338 23.77 2.46 13.79
C GLY A 338 24.41 3.14 15.00
N LYS A 339 23.82 4.26 15.45
CA LYS A 339 24.31 5.03 16.60
C LYS A 339 23.84 4.38 17.91
N ALA A 340 22.54 4.18 18.09
CA ALA A 340 21.98 3.52 19.28
C ALA A 340 20.98 2.42 18.91
N THR A 341 21.16 1.23 19.49
CA THR A 341 20.23 0.09 19.33
C THR A 341 19.84 -0.50 20.68
N VAL A 342 18.54 -0.56 20.96
CA VAL A 342 18.00 -1.14 22.20
C VAL A 342 17.01 -2.25 21.86
N ILE A 343 17.27 -3.47 22.30
CA ILE A 343 16.37 -4.62 22.14
C ILE A 343 16.05 -5.15 23.53
N THR A 344 14.78 -5.06 23.93
CA THR A 344 14.36 -5.34 25.31
C THR A 344 13.04 -6.09 25.41
N GLY A 345 12.96 -7.09 26.29
CA GLY A 345 11.70 -7.82 26.50
C GLY A 345 11.24 -8.62 25.29
N CYS A 346 12.13 -8.96 24.36
CA CYS A 346 11.81 -9.73 23.16
C CYS A 346 12.01 -11.23 23.39
N VAL A 347 11.30 -12.05 22.61
CA VAL A 347 11.58 -13.49 22.47
C VAL A 347 12.36 -13.69 21.17
N VAL A 348 13.59 -14.19 21.27
CA VAL A 348 14.49 -14.38 20.13
C VAL A 348 14.80 -15.86 19.98
N GLU A 349 14.37 -16.43 18.86
CA GLU A 349 14.54 -17.85 18.54
C GLU A 349 15.38 -18.00 17.28
N SER A 350 16.46 -18.79 17.35
CA SER A 350 17.38 -19.00 16.24
C SER A 350 17.78 -20.47 16.08
N SER A 351 17.88 -20.93 14.84
CA SER A 351 18.53 -22.18 14.45
C SER A 351 20.07 -22.11 14.51
N THR A 352 20.63 -20.90 14.61
CA THR A 352 22.07 -20.67 14.85
C THR A 352 22.26 -19.73 16.04
N LYS A 353 22.71 -18.49 15.82
CA LYS A 353 22.90 -17.46 16.86
C LYS A 353 21.66 -16.58 16.97
N ALA A 354 21.27 -16.19 18.18
CA ALA A 354 20.21 -15.23 18.41
C ALA A 354 20.67 -13.82 18.06
N PHE A 355 21.88 -13.45 18.49
CA PHE A 355 22.47 -12.12 18.26
C PHE A 355 23.87 -12.23 17.66
N ASP A 356 24.15 -11.41 16.64
CA ASP A 356 25.48 -11.14 16.11
C ASP A 356 25.69 -9.62 16.12
N VAL A 357 26.60 -9.13 16.95
CA VAL A 357 26.86 -7.70 17.14
C VAL A 357 28.30 -7.39 16.80
N ARG A 358 28.51 -6.39 15.95
CA ARG A 358 29.86 -5.95 15.57
C ARG A 358 30.59 -5.38 16.81
N PRO A 359 31.82 -5.85 17.13
CA PRO A 359 32.44 -5.60 18.44
C PRO A 359 32.77 -4.14 18.78
N ASP A 360 32.88 -3.25 17.80
CA ASP A 360 33.27 -1.83 17.96
C ASP A 360 32.08 -0.88 18.22
N LEU A 361 30.84 -1.41 18.21
CA LEU A 361 29.64 -0.62 18.48
C LEU A 361 29.53 -0.30 19.98
N LYS A 362 29.26 0.97 20.29
CA LYS A 362 29.29 1.49 21.68
C LYS A 362 27.93 1.48 22.37
N ASP A 363 26.85 1.83 21.67
CA ASP A 363 25.53 2.04 22.28
C ASP A 363 24.53 0.95 21.86
N VAL A 364 24.86 -0.30 22.18
CA VAL A 364 23.98 -1.46 21.97
C VAL A 364 23.54 -2.03 23.31
N ILE A 365 22.23 -2.05 23.56
CA ILE A 365 21.62 -2.61 24.77
C ILE A 365 20.74 -3.80 24.39
N LEU A 366 21.11 -4.99 24.87
CA LEU A 366 20.31 -6.21 24.76
C LEU A 366 19.94 -6.65 26.19
N GLN A 367 18.71 -6.37 26.64
CA GLN A 367 18.32 -6.58 28.04
C GLN A 367 16.98 -7.30 28.16
N ASN A 368 16.80 -8.13 29.21
CA ASN A 368 15.53 -8.80 29.51
C ASN A 368 14.92 -9.58 28.33
N ASN A 369 15.74 -10.12 27.43
CA ASN A 369 15.28 -10.92 26.30
C ASN A 369 15.27 -12.41 26.67
N VAL A 370 14.28 -13.15 26.17
CA VAL A 370 14.27 -14.61 26.22
C VAL A 370 14.94 -15.14 24.97
N VAL A 371 16.02 -15.90 25.12
CA VAL A 371 16.81 -16.43 23.99
C VAL A 371 16.67 -17.94 23.91
N ARG A 372 16.41 -18.45 22.70
CA ARG A 372 16.44 -19.87 22.38
C ARG A 372 17.29 -20.10 21.14
N GLU A 373 18.44 -20.71 21.33
CA GLU A 373 19.33 -21.15 20.24
C GLU A 373 19.27 -22.68 20.19
N LYS A 374 19.20 -23.26 18.99
CA LYS A 374 19.51 -24.69 18.85
C LYS A 374 21.01 -24.86 19.04
N SER A 375 21.43 -25.56 20.10
CA SER A 375 22.85 -25.88 20.27
C SER A 375 23.28 -26.77 19.10
N THR A 376 24.26 -26.30 18.34
CA THR A 376 25.03 -27.14 17.44
C THR A 376 26.14 -27.81 18.25
N GLU A 377 25.78 -28.55 19.30
CA GLU A 377 26.69 -29.57 19.84
C GLU A 377 26.43 -30.86 19.05
N ARG A 378 27.24 -31.04 18.00
CA ARG A 378 27.58 -32.34 17.43
C ARG A 378 29.09 -32.41 17.22
#